data_AF-A0A3B9L7R1-F1
#
_entry.id   AF-A0A3B9L7R1-F1
#
_cell.length_a   1.000
_cell.length_b   1.000
_cell.length_c   1.000
_cell.angle_alpha   90.00
_cell.angle_beta   90.00
_cell.angle_gamma   90.00
#
_symmetry.space_group_name_H-M   'P 1'
#
loop_
_entity.id
_entity.type
_entity.pdbx_description
1 polymer ?
#
loop_
_entity_poly.entity_id
_entity_poly.type
_entity_poly.pdbx_seq_one_letter_code
_entity_poly.pdbx_strand_id
1 'polypeptide(L)'
;EKRLIANVNGAMNAVVVKGDAVGPTLYYGAGAGAEPTASAVVADLVDIARLQSASTEQRVPYLGFKLDQQLTLPILPIAEVSSAYYLRMRAMDKPGVLAEVTKILGDRQISIDAMMQKEPQEGESEADIVILTH
;
A
#
# COMPACT_ATOMS: atom_id res chain seq x y z
N GLU A 1 -1.46 9.75 -8.80
CA GLU A 1 -0.43 10.62 -9.42
C GLU A 1 0.17 11.67 -8.48
N LYS A 2 -0.60 12.47 -7.72
CA LYS A 2 -0.04 13.52 -6.84
C LYS A 2 0.86 13.02 -5.68
N ARG A 3 0.79 11.73 -5.32
CA ARG A 3 1.60 11.14 -4.24
C ARG A 3 2.95 10.71 -4.79
N LEU A 4 4.04 11.04 -4.10
CA LEU A 4 5.41 10.73 -4.55
C LEU A 4 5.60 9.22 -4.83
N ILE A 5 5.07 8.36 -3.98
CA ILE A 5 5.16 6.90 -4.15
C ILE A 5 4.48 6.40 -5.44
N ALA A 6 3.47 7.12 -5.96
CA ALA A 6 2.80 6.74 -7.20
C ALA A 6 3.64 7.03 -8.46
N ASN A 7 4.77 7.75 -8.32
CA ASN A 7 5.69 8.07 -9.40
C ASN A 7 7.00 7.26 -9.30
N VAL A 8 7.05 6.28 -8.41
CA VAL A 8 8.17 5.35 -8.27
C VAL A 8 8.01 4.31 -9.38
N ASN A 9 8.82 4.47 -10.44
CA ASN A 9 8.73 3.69 -11.66
C ASN A 9 9.98 2.83 -11.87
N GLY A 10 9.87 1.84 -12.76
CA GLY A 10 10.97 0.94 -13.10
C GLY A 10 11.30 -0.03 -11.97
N ALA A 11 12.58 -0.40 -11.84
CA ALA A 11 13.07 -1.35 -10.84
C ALA A 11 13.42 -0.68 -9.48
N MET A 12 12.77 0.43 -9.17
CA MET A 12 13.03 1.23 -7.97
C MET A 12 12.05 0.87 -6.86
N ASN A 13 12.53 0.91 -5.61
CA ASN A 13 11.70 0.73 -4.43
C ASN A 13 11.53 2.06 -3.69
N ALA A 14 10.45 2.14 -2.92
CA ALA A 14 10.22 3.26 -2.03
C ALA A 14 9.51 2.82 -0.74
N VAL A 15 9.88 3.43 0.37
CA VAL A 15 9.23 3.25 1.67
C VAL A 15 8.80 4.61 2.20
N VAL A 16 7.51 4.77 2.47
CA VAL A 16 6.97 5.96 3.14
C VAL A 16 6.77 5.63 4.62
N VAL A 17 7.41 6.39 5.49
CA VAL A 17 7.24 6.27 6.95
C VAL A 17 6.54 7.52 7.45
N LYS A 18 5.48 7.36 8.25
CA LYS A 18 4.74 8.47 8.86
C LYS A 18 5.02 8.49 10.36
N GLY A 19 5.88 9.42 10.79
CA GLY A 19 6.05 9.72 12.20
C GLY A 19 5.02 10.75 12.68
N ASP A 20 4.73 10.71 13.98
CA ASP A 20 3.90 11.68 14.70
C ASP A 20 4.52 13.08 14.70
N ALA A 21 5.83 13.18 15.01
CA ALA A 21 6.56 14.44 15.03
C ALA A 21 7.17 14.84 13.68
N VAL A 22 7.90 13.92 13.03
CA VAL A 22 8.64 14.19 11.77
C VAL A 22 7.72 14.25 10.55
N GLY A 23 6.50 13.73 10.67
CA GLY A 23 5.57 13.65 9.53
C GLY A 23 5.96 12.58 8.51
N PRO A 24 5.54 12.71 7.24
CA PRO A 24 5.85 11.73 6.21
C PRO A 24 7.27 11.89 5.67
N THR A 25 8.07 10.83 5.74
CA THR A 25 9.40 10.72 5.13
C THR A 25 9.40 9.64 4.05
N LEU A 26 10.10 9.87 2.94
CA LEU A 26 10.22 8.94 1.81
C LEU A 26 11.68 8.50 1.66
N TYR A 27 11.90 7.19 1.64
CA TYR A 27 13.17 6.57 1.29
C TYR A 27 13.03 5.94 -0.08
N TYR A 28 13.88 6.32 -1.03
CA TYR A 28 13.78 5.92 -2.44
C TYR A 28 15.14 5.47 -2.96
N GLY A 29 15.18 4.35 -3.69
CA GLY A 29 16.42 3.80 -4.22
C GLY A 29 16.19 2.46 -4.92
N ALA A 30 17.26 1.86 -5.43
CA ALA A 30 17.21 0.50 -5.96
C ALA A 30 16.96 -0.48 -4.80
N GLY A 31 15.88 -1.27 -4.87
CA GLY A 31 15.58 -2.28 -3.85
C GLY A 31 16.04 -3.69 -4.20
N ALA A 32 16.72 -3.85 -5.33
CA ALA A 32 17.27 -5.11 -5.81
C ALA A 32 18.53 -4.85 -6.66
N GLY A 33 19.24 -5.93 -6.99
CA GLY A 33 20.47 -5.89 -7.78
C GLY A 33 21.72 -6.23 -6.96
N ALA A 34 22.76 -6.72 -7.63
CA ALA A 34 23.96 -7.21 -6.97
C ALA A 34 24.66 -6.11 -6.13
N GLU A 35 24.92 -4.94 -6.72
CA GLU A 35 25.62 -3.85 -6.03
C GLU A 35 24.74 -3.16 -4.95
N PRO A 36 23.46 -2.81 -5.20
CA PRO A 36 22.60 -2.25 -4.15
C PRO A 36 22.45 -3.17 -2.94
N THR A 37 22.27 -4.47 -3.17
CA THR A 37 22.18 -5.45 -2.08
C THR A 37 23.52 -5.62 -1.36
N ALA A 38 24.64 -5.70 -2.10
CA ALA A 38 25.97 -5.79 -1.49
C ALA A 38 26.32 -4.57 -0.63
N SER A 39 25.88 -3.37 -1.04
CA SER A 39 26.05 -2.14 -0.28
C SER A 39 25.42 -2.25 1.13
N ALA A 40 24.18 -2.74 1.22
CA ALA A 40 23.51 -2.97 2.50
C ALA A 40 24.24 -4.02 3.35
N VAL A 41 24.69 -5.13 2.73
CA VAL A 41 25.46 -6.17 3.43
C VAL A 41 26.77 -5.61 4.01
N VAL A 42 27.51 -4.81 3.25
CA VAL A 42 28.77 -4.19 3.71
C VAL A 42 28.52 -3.19 4.83
N ALA A 43 27.42 -2.41 4.78
CA ALA A 43 27.06 -1.50 5.86
C ALA A 43 26.85 -2.25 7.19
N ASP A 44 26.08 -3.34 7.18
CA ASP A 44 25.86 -4.18 8.37
C ASP A 44 27.17 -4.78 8.91
N LEU A 45 28.06 -5.25 8.03
CA LEU A 45 29.38 -5.76 8.42
C LEU A 45 30.23 -4.69 9.12
N VAL A 46 30.21 -3.45 8.62
CA VAL A 46 30.92 -2.33 9.24
C VAL A 46 30.32 -1.99 10.60
N ASP A 47 29.00 -1.95 10.73
CA ASP A 47 28.32 -1.67 12.00
C ASP A 47 28.65 -2.73 13.06
N ILE A 48 28.63 -4.01 12.69
CA ILE A 48 29.02 -5.11 13.57
C ILE A 48 30.49 -4.97 14.01
N ALA A 49 31.41 -4.69 13.07
CA ALA A 49 32.84 -4.58 13.37
C ALA A 49 33.15 -3.39 14.29
N ARG A 50 32.50 -2.23 14.06
CA ARG A 50 32.69 -1.03 14.90
C ARG A 50 32.20 -1.21 16.33
N LEU A 51 31.13 -1.99 16.50
CA LEU A 51 30.46 -2.17 17.79
C LEU A 51 30.98 -3.37 18.59
N GLN A 52 31.95 -4.11 18.06
CA GLN A 52 32.51 -5.32 18.69
C GLN A 52 33.06 -5.04 20.10
N SER A 53 33.69 -3.89 20.31
CA SER A 53 34.24 -3.45 21.61
C SER A 53 33.29 -2.54 22.41
N ALA A 54 32.13 -2.16 21.85
CA ALA A 54 31.16 -1.31 22.53
C ALA A 54 30.40 -2.11 23.60
N SER A 55 29.95 -1.44 24.67
CA SER A 55 29.04 -2.05 25.64
C SER A 55 27.69 -2.37 25.00
N THR A 56 26.96 -3.37 25.50
CA THR A 56 25.67 -3.80 24.92
C THR A 56 24.66 -2.66 24.80
N GLU A 57 24.67 -1.69 25.71
CA GLU A 57 23.79 -0.51 25.68
C GLU A 57 24.09 0.45 24.52
N GLN A 58 25.32 0.42 24.01
CA GLN A 58 25.81 1.29 22.93
C GLN A 58 25.74 0.61 21.56
N ARG A 59 25.33 -0.67 21.49
CA ARG A 59 25.21 -1.40 20.23
C ARG A 59 23.83 -1.18 19.60
N VAL A 60 23.80 -1.10 18.28
CA VAL A 60 22.57 -1.39 17.53
C VAL A 60 22.22 -2.86 17.78
N PRO A 61 20.97 -3.21 18.11
CA PRO A 61 20.59 -4.61 18.32
C PRO A 61 20.94 -5.44 17.09
N TYR A 62 21.64 -6.56 17.27
CA TYR A 62 22.04 -7.44 16.17
C TYR A 62 20.87 -7.93 15.32
N LEU A 63 19.69 -8.06 15.93
CA LEU A 63 18.46 -8.50 15.27
C LEU A 63 17.66 -7.34 14.65
N GLY A 64 18.09 -6.09 14.82
CA GLY A 64 17.34 -4.90 14.42
C GLY A 64 16.14 -4.57 15.31
N PHE A 65 15.85 -5.39 16.32
CA PHE A 65 14.82 -5.16 17.34
C PHE A 65 15.24 -5.72 18.71
N LYS A 66 14.53 -5.30 19.76
CA LYS A 66 14.75 -5.74 21.14
C LYS A 66 13.67 -6.76 21.55
N LEU A 67 14.09 -7.96 21.92
CA LEU A 67 13.19 -9.06 22.32
C LEU A 67 12.35 -8.72 23.56
N ASP A 68 12.93 -7.98 24.50
CA ASP A 68 12.32 -7.55 25.77
C ASP A 68 11.36 -6.36 25.63
N GLN A 69 11.28 -5.75 24.45
CA GLN A 69 10.42 -4.58 24.17
C GLN A 69 9.38 -4.85 23.08
N GLN A 70 9.07 -6.12 22.82
CA GLN A 70 8.05 -6.48 21.83
C GLN A 70 6.65 -6.09 22.33
N LEU A 71 6.08 -5.06 21.70
CA LEU A 71 4.66 -4.80 21.77
C LEU A 71 3.95 -5.87 20.93
N THR A 72 3.12 -6.70 21.55
CA THR A 72 2.25 -7.62 20.83
C THR A 72 1.00 -6.88 20.39
N LEU A 73 1.00 -6.41 19.15
CA LEU A 73 -0.20 -5.89 18.50
C LEU A 73 -0.87 -7.02 17.71
N PRO A 74 -2.19 -7.22 17.87
CA PRO A 74 -2.91 -8.22 17.09
C PRO A 74 -2.90 -7.82 15.60
N ILE A 75 -2.71 -8.81 14.73
CA ILE A 75 -2.86 -8.63 13.28
C ILE A 75 -4.36 -8.65 12.98
N LEU A 76 -4.88 -7.57 12.41
CA LEU A 76 -6.28 -7.48 12.04
C LEU A 76 -6.61 -8.40 10.85
N PRO A 77 -7.74 -9.12 10.86
CA PRO A 77 -8.29 -9.73 9.67
C PRO A 77 -8.57 -8.69 8.58
N ILE A 78 -8.46 -9.08 7.31
CA ILE A 78 -8.69 -8.16 6.18
C ILE A 78 -10.10 -7.51 6.20
N ALA A 79 -11.09 -8.21 6.75
CA ALA A 79 -12.47 -7.71 6.87
C ALA A 79 -12.61 -6.52 7.85
N GLU A 80 -11.63 -6.30 8.72
CA GLU A 80 -11.61 -5.18 9.68
C GLU A 80 -10.76 -4.01 9.17
N VAL A 81 -10.10 -4.15 8.01
CA VAL A 81 -9.31 -3.07 7.39
C VAL A 81 -10.23 -2.15 6.60
N SER A 82 -10.21 -0.86 6.92
CA SER A 82 -10.91 0.17 6.15
C SER A 82 -10.06 0.62 4.96
N SER A 83 -10.58 0.45 3.74
CA SER A 83 -9.95 0.94 2.51
C SER A 83 -11.02 1.30 1.47
N ALA A 84 -10.70 2.25 0.61
CA ALA A 84 -11.46 2.51 -0.60
C ALA A 84 -11.24 1.40 -1.64
N TYR A 85 -12.19 1.23 -2.56
CA TYR A 85 -12.17 0.22 -3.60
C TYR A 85 -12.37 0.80 -5.00
N TYR A 86 -11.66 0.21 -5.96
CA TYR A 86 -11.97 0.29 -7.39
C TYR A 86 -12.78 -0.95 -7.76
N LEU A 87 -14.05 -0.77 -8.10
CA LEU A 87 -14.94 -1.83 -8.54
C LEU A 87 -15.15 -1.69 -10.05
N ARG A 88 -14.84 -2.73 -10.82
CA ARG A 88 -15.18 -2.82 -12.25
C ARG A 88 -16.06 -4.02 -12.49
N MET A 89 -17.20 -3.81 -13.12
CA MET A 89 -18.16 -4.85 -13.45
C MET A 89 -18.72 -4.63 -14.86
N ARG A 90 -19.22 -5.71 -15.47
CA ARG A 90 -20.05 -5.65 -16.67
C ARG A 90 -21.50 -5.82 -16.27
N ALA A 91 -22.38 -5.02 -16.84
CA ALA A 91 -23.80 -5.16 -16.63
C ALA A 91 -24.57 -4.82 -17.91
N MET A 92 -25.77 -5.37 -18.05
CA MET A 92 -26.63 -5.03 -19.19
C MET A 92 -26.89 -3.53 -19.25
N ASP A 93 -26.81 -2.95 -20.44
CA ASP A 93 -27.11 -1.53 -20.65
C ASP A 93 -28.63 -1.30 -20.70
N LYS A 94 -29.25 -1.33 -19.53
CA LYS A 94 -30.70 -1.14 -19.35
C LYS A 94 -30.97 -0.18 -18.19
N PRO A 95 -31.99 0.69 -18.31
CA PRO A 95 -32.41 1.54 -17.20
C PRO A 95 -32.69 0.72 -15.93
N GLY A 96 -32.20 1.20 -14.79
CA GLY A 96 -32.42 0.59 -13.47
C GLY A 96 -31.27 -0.27 -12.94
N VAL A 97 -30.39 -0.79 -13.80
CA VAL A 97 -29.25 -1.61 -13.37
C VAL A 97 -28.34 -0.86 -12.41
N LEU A 98 -27.97 0.38 -12.75
CA LEU A 98 -27.17 1.23 -11.85
C LEU A 98 -27.88 1.56 -10.54
N ALA A 99 -29.20 1.74 -10.56
CA ALA A 99 -29.96 2.03 -9.36
C ALA A 99 -29.96 0.85 -8.38
N GLU A 100 -29.98 -0.38 -8.88
CA GLU A 100 -29.87 -1.58 -8.07
C GLU A 100 -28.47 -1.72 -7.45
N VAL A 101 -27.42 -1.47 -8.24
CA VAL A 101 -26.04 -1.49 -7.75
C VAL A 101 -25.81 -0.45 -6.66
N THR A 102 -26.21 0.82 -6.89
CA THR A 102 -26.05 1.88 -5.89
C THR A 102 -26.88 1.64 -4.64
N LYS A 103 -28.06 1.03 -4.79
CA LYS A 103 -28.88 0.60 -3.65
C LYS A 103 -28.17 -0.45 -2.80
N ILE A 104 -27.60 -1.49 -3.40
CA ILE A 104 -26.85 -2.54 -2.67
C ILE A 104 -25.66 -1.93 -1.91
N LEU A 105 -24.94 -1.00 -2.54
CA LEU A 105 -23.84 -0.29 -1.89
C LEU A 105 -24.35 0.56 -0.72
N GLY A 106 -25.44 1.30 -0.91
CA GLY A 106 -26.07 2.10 0.14
C GLY A 106 -26.59 1.28 1.33
N ASP A 107 -27.22 0.13 1.07
CA ASP A 107 -27.70 -0.81 2.10
C ASP A 107 -26.55 -1.36 2.95
N ARG A 108 -25.34 -1.40 2.38
CA ARG A 108 -24.08 -1.78 3.05
C ARG A 108 -23.30 -0.59 3.60
N GLN A 109 -23.87 0.62 3.55
CA GLN A 109 -23.23 1.87 4.00
C GLN A 109 -21.92 2.19 3.27
N ILE A 110 -21.84 1.84 1.98
CA ILE A 110 -20.67 2.12 1.13
C ILE A 110 -20.98 3.38 0.31
N SER A 111 -20.24 4.45 0.58
CA SER A 111 -20.32 5.69 -0.19
C SER A 111 -19.57 5.58 -1.51
N ILE A 112 -20.11 6.23 -2.55
CA ILE A 112 -19.51 6.31 -3.88
C ILE A 112 -18.85 7.68 -4.04
N ASP A 113 -17.56 7.68 -4.36
CA ASP A 113 -16.78 8.89 -4.70
C ASP A 113 -16.97 9.26 -6.17
N ALA A 114 -16.84 8.26 -7.05
CA ALA A 114 -17.02 8.45 -8.49
C ALA A 114 -17.60 7.21 -9.16
N MET A 115 -18.31 7.42 -10.26
CA MET A 115 -18.84 6.37 -11.12
C MET A 115 -18.63 6.75 -12.58
N MET A 116 -18.31 5.76 -13.41
CA MET A 116 -18.17 5.90 -14.85
C MET A 116 -18.75 4.66 -15.54
N GLN A 117 -19.67 4.87 -16.48
CA GLN A 117 -20.14 3.85 -17.40
C GLN A 117 -19.49 4.11 -18.77
N LYS A 118 -18.83 3.11 -19.34
CA LYS A 118 -18.31 3.18 -20.70
C LYS A 118 -19.39 2.70 -21.66
N GLU A 119 -19.52 3.40 -22.79
CA GLU A 119 -20.44 2.98 -23.85
C GLU A 119 -20.08 1.57 -24.35
N PRO A 120 -21.09 0.70 -24.57
CA PRO A 120 -20.88 -0.61 -25.19
C PRO A 120 -20.26 -0.45 -26.58
N GLN A 121 -19.47 -1.43 -27.02
CA GLN A 121 -19.07 -1.49 -28.44
C GLN A 121 -20.28 -1.79 -29.33
N GLU A 122 -20.22 -1.41 -30.62
CA GLU A 122 -21.29 -1.72 -31.58
C GLU A 122 -21.59 -3.24 -31.58
N GLY A 123 -22.82 -3.60 -31.22
CA GLY A 123 -23.28 -4.98 -31.12
C GLY A 123 -23.18 -5.61 -29.73
N GLU A 124 -22.61 -4.92 -28.74
CA GLU A 124 -22.63 -5.35 -27.34
C GLU A 124 -23.88 -4.83 -26.60
N SER A 125 -24.46 -5.67 -25.74
CA SER A 125 -25.61 -5.31 -24.89
C SER A 125 -25.23 -5.05 -23.43
N GLU A 126 -23.95 -5.12 -23.11
CA GLU A 126 -23.39 -4.90 -21.79
C GLU A 126 -22.46 -3.68 -21.81
N ALA A 127 -22.49 -2.91 -20.74
CA ALA A 127 -21.59 -1.79 -20.50
C ALA A 127 -20.60 -2.12 -19.37
N ASP A 128 -19.37 -1.61 -19.49
CA ASP A 128 -18.38 -1.62 -18.41
C ASP A 128 -18.72 -0.48 -17.43
N ILE A 129 -19.00 -0.83 -16.18
CA ILE A 129 -19.25 0.11 -15.09
C ILE A 129 -18.07 0.09 -14.11
N VAL A 130 -17.56 1.27 -13.80
CA VAL A 130 -16.47 1.51 -12.85
C VAL A 130 -16.99 2.38 -11.71
N ILE A 131 -16.76 1.94 -10.48
CA ILE A 131 -17.14 2.66 -9.25
C ILE A 131 -15.91 2.80 -8.36
N LEU A 132 -15.66 4.01 -7.88
CA LEU A 132 -14.70 4.31 -6.81
C LEU A 132 -15.48 4.54 -5.52
N THR A 133 -15.13 3.85 -4.44
CA THR A 133 -15.74 4.06 -3.12
C THR A 133 -14.92 5.04 -2.28
N HIS A 134 -15.53 5.57 -1.22
CA HIS A 134 -14.82 6.23 -0.13
C HIS A 134 -14.32 5.24 0.93
#